data_AF-A0A933PYF7-F1
#
_entry.id   AF-A0A933PYF7-F1
#
_cell.length_a   1.000
_cell.length_b   1.000
_cell.length_c   1.000
_cell.angle_alpha   90.00
_cell.angle_beta   90.00
_cell.angle_gamma   90.00
#
_symmetry.space_group_name_H-M   'P 1'
#
loop_
_entity.id
_entity.type
_entity.pdbx_description
1 polymer ?
#
loop_
_entity_poly.entity_id
_entity_poly.type
_entity_poly.pdbx_seq_one_letter_code
_entity_poly.pdbx_strand_id
1 'polypeptide(L)'
;MRACFLTFLLATLSAALWTAVPDHVIAAQRFISVITPENNSYSTNRIIVWPADGTIARNETVCSSFITALLMHTYAIPEKDIAAWFGSPNPKARVYHRAIERQNGFLRITNIRNIQSGDILAIRYPAGTVSDDGYTNSGHVVVVSGIPKSMHQKPFISNTVQYAVRIIDCSSSGHGRDDTRARLTITGIVQSTGAGEGTMRLYAYSNGMIAGYSWSTSSASAYYPATERSVAVGRINRSGIGNTASGAVR
;
A
#
# COMPACT_ATOMS: atom_id res chain seq x y z
N MET A 1 -7.40 -22.73 -66.12
CA MET A 1 -8.02 -22.66 -64.77
C MET A 1 -6.90 -22.41 -63.75
N ARG A 2 -6.75 -21.17 -63.28
CA ARG A 2 -5.78 -20.81 -62.22
C ARG A 2 -6.58 -20.48 -60.97
N ALA A 3 -6.46 -21.31 -59.94
CA ALA A 3 -7.06 -21.06 -58.63
C ALA A 3 -6.14 -20.12 -57.83
N CYS A 4 -6.64 -18.94 -57.50
CA CYS A 4 -5.99 -17.97 -56.65
C CYS A 4 -6.48 -18.24 -55.21
N PHE A 5 -5.64 -18.83 -54.37
CA PHE A 5 -5.95 -19.01 -52.95
C PHE A 5 -5.61 -17.71 -52.21
N LEU A 6 -6.65 -17.01 -51.75
CA LEU A 6 -6.55 -15.82 -50.92
C LEU A 6 -6.44 -16.27 -49.46
N THR A 7 -5.25 -16.19 -48.87
CA THR A 7 -5.01 -16.46 -47.45
C THR A 7 -5.50 -15.27 -46.63
N PHE A 8 -6.60 -15.45 -45.87
CA PHE A 8 -7.05 -14.49 -44.87
C PHE A 8 -6.17 -14.58 -43.62
N LEU A 9 -5.38 -13.55 -43.36
CA LEU A 9 -4.63 -13.38 -42.11
C LEU A 9 -5.59 -12.83 -41.04
N LEU A 10 -6.07 -13.68 -40.12
CA LEU A 10 -6.78 -13.21 -38.93
C LEU A 10 -5.78 -12.55 -37.97
N ALA A 11 -5.77 -11.22 -37.92
CA ALA A 11 -5.12 -10.47 -36.85
C ALA A 11 -5.97 -10.58 -35.58
N THR A 12 -5.53 -11.36 -34.60
CA THR A 12 -6.11 -11.33 -33.26
C THR A 12 -5.70 -10.03 -32.57
N LEU A 13 -6.62 -9.06 -32.50
CA LEU A 13 -6.48 -7.92 -31.60
C LEU A 13 -6.58 -8.44 -30.16
N SER A 14 -5.42 -8.63 -29.49
CA SER A 14 -5.39 -8.74 -28.04
C SER A 14 -5.67 -7.36 -27.45
N ALA A 15 -6.93 -7.10 -27.10
CA ALA A 15 -7.26 -5.96 -26.26
C ALA A 15 -6.59 -6.18 -24.89
N ALA A 16 -5.56 -5.38 -24.59
CA ALA A 16 -5.02 -5.30 -23.24
C ALA A 16 -6.17 -4.83 -22.33
N LEU A 17 -6.64 -5.73 -21.46
CA LEU A 17 -7.57 -5.36 -20.38
C LEU A 17 -6.85 -4.33 -19.52
N TRP A 18 -7.24 -3.06 -19.67
CA TRP A 18 -6.90 -2.04 -18.69
C TRP A 18 -7.56 -2.44 -17.38
N THR A 19 -6.80 -3.03 -16.46
CA THR A 19 -7.26 -3.19 -15.08
C THR A 19 -7.41 -1.79 -14.52
N ALA A 20 -8.66 -1.34 -14.35
CA ALA A 20 -8.94 -0.05 -13.75
C ALA A 20 -8.21 0.08 -12.41
N VAL A 21 -7.58 1.23 -12.16
CA VAL A 21 -6.91 1.52 -10.90
C VAL A 21 -7.95 1.44 -9.76
N PRO A 22 -7.72 0.69 -8.68
CA PRO A 22 -8.73 0.55 -7.62
C PRO A 22 -9.08 1.88 -6.95
N ASP A 23 -10.36 2.05 -6.59
CA ASP A 23 -10.91 3.32 -6.07
C ASP A 23 -10.13 3.89 -4.88
N HIS A 24 -9.66 3.02 -3.97
CA HIS A 24 -8.92 3.46 -2.78
C HIS A 24 -7.50 3.95 -3.11
N VAL A 25 -6.90 3.47 -4.21
CA VAL A 25 -5.64 4.03 -4.73
C VAL A 25 -5.91 5.42 -5.28
N ILE A 26 -6.98 5.59 -6.07
CA ILE A 26 -7.38 6.90 -6.63
C ILE A 26 -7.67 7.90 -5.50
N ALA A 27 -8.45 7.50 -4.49
CA ALA A 27 -8.79 8.34 -3.35
C ALA A 27 -7.54 8.77 -2.58
N ALA A 28 -6.61 7.84 -2.33
CA ALA A 28 -5.36 8.15 -1.65
C ALA A 28 -4.47 9.09 -2.46
N GLN A 29 -4.33 8.87 -3.77
CA GLN A 29 -3.55 9.75 -4.66
C GLN A 29 -4.14 11.16 -4.74
N ARG A 30 -5.47 11.27 -4.84
CA ARG A 30 -6.15 12.58 -4.80
C ARG A 30 -5.87 13.30 -3.47
N PHE A 31 -6.00 12.60 -2.36
CA PHE A 31 -5.71 13.15 -1.04
C PHE A 31 -4.26 13.65 -0.92
N ILE A 32 -3.29 12.83 -1.33
CA ILE A 32 -1.86 13.19 -1.32
C ILE A 32 -1.57 14.36 -2.26
N SER A 33 -2.26 14.49 -3.39
CA SER A 33 -2.01 15.56 -4.36
C SER A 33 -2.39 16.96 -3.88
N VAL A 34 -3.26 17.07 -2.85
CA VAL A 34 -3.76 18.35 -2.36
C VAL A 34 -3.37 18.67 -0.92
N ILE A 35 -2.90 17.68 -0.15
CA ILE A 35 -2.49 17.89 1.24
C ILE A 35 -1.14 18.60 1.30
N THR A 36 -1.03 19.63 2.14
CA THR A 36 0.23 20.36 2.35
C THR A 36 0.99 19.81 3.55
N PRO A 37 2.32 19.98 3.63
CA PRO A 37 3.12 19.54 4.77
C PRO A 37 2.62 20.07 6.13
N GLU A 38 2.08 21.29 6.17
CA GLU A 38 1.58 21.93 7.39
C GLU A 38 0.32 21.25 7.94
N ASN A 39 -0.45 20.58 7.07
CA ASN A 39 -1.66 19.85 7.43
C ASN A 39 -1.46 18.32 7.40
N ASN A 40 -0.22 17.85 7.27
CA ASN A 40 0.09 16.44 7.10
C ASN A 40 1.12 15.97 8.15
N SER A 41 0.67 15.16 9.10
CA SER A 41 1.54 14.67 10.18
C SER A 41 1.34 13.18 10.47
N TYR A 42 2.45 12.54 10.86
CA TYR A 42 2.41 11.22 11.47
C TYR A 42 2.14 11.38 12.98
N SER A 43 0.92 11.05 13.39
CA SER A 43 0.44 11.30 14.76
C SER A 43 -0.64 10.30 15.18
N THR A 44 -0.82 10.11 16.48
CA THR A 44 -1.82 9.18 17.03
C THR A 44 -3.22 9.79 17.21
N ASN A 45 -3.42 11.05 16.77
CA ASN A 45 -4.68 11.81 16.90
C ASN A 45 -5.85 11.23 16.09
N ARG A 46 -5.57 10.52 14.99
CA ARG A 46 -6.54 9.86 14.09
C ARG A 46 -7.49 10.84 13.40
N ILE A 47 -6.99 12.02 13.05
CA ILE A 47 -7.78 13.02 12.32
C ILE A 47 -7.50 12.87 10.84
N ILE A 48 -8.55 12.73 10.03
CA ILE A 48 -8.47 12.91 8.59
C ILE A 48 -9.63 13.78 8.13
N VAL A 49 -9.31 14.80 7.35
CA VAL A 49 -10.31 15.66 6.69
C VAL A 49 -10.11 15.46 5.20
N TRP A 50 -11.04 14.73 4.60
CA TRP A 50 -11.06 14.52 3.15
C TRP A 50 -11.48 15.83 2.47
N PRO A 51 -10.74 16.30 1.47
CA PRO A 51 -11.08 17.53 0.76
C PRO A 51 -12.42 17.35 0.01
N ALA A 52 -13.43 18.10 0.44
CA ALA A 52 -14.67 18.41 -0.28
C ALA A 52 -14.78 19.94 -0.46
N ASP A 53 -15.70 20.42 -1.31
CA ASP A 53 -15.86 21.83 -1.68
C ASP A 53 -15.60 22.82 -0.52
N GLY A 54 -14.45 23.50 -0.57
CA GLY A 54 -14.04 24.53 0.40
C GLY A 54 -13.30 24.05 1.68
N THR A 55 -13.11 22.74 1.86
CA THR A 55 -12.38 22.19 3.03
C THR A 55 -10.91 21.93 2.73
N ILE A 56 -10.04 22.28 3.68
CA ILE A 56 -8.60 22.02 3.60
C ILE A 56 -8.33 20.58 4.02
N ALA A 57 -7.63 19.82 3.18
CA ALA A 57 -7.23 18.45 3.51
C ALA A 57 -6.32 18.44 4.74
N ARG A 58 -6.57 17.53 5.68
CA ARG A 58 -5.78 17.36 6.90
C ARG A 58 -5.56 15.89 7.22
N ASN A 59 -4.37 15.55 7.69
CA ASN A 59 -3.98 14.23 8.14
C ASN A 59 -3.17 14.31 9.43
N GLU A 60 -3.64 13.62 10.47
CA GLU A 60 -2.92 13.37 11.71
C GLU A 60 -3.18 11.93 12.12
N THR A 61 -2.53 11.02 11.41
CA THR A 61 -2.76 9.58 11.55
C THR A 61 -1.43 8.85 11.63
N VAL A 62 -1.46 7.60 12.07
CA VAL A 62 -0.40 6.62 11.77
C VAL A 62 -0.84 5.73 10.61
N CYS A 63 0.08 4.91 10.10
CA CYS A 63 -0.16 4.01 8.97
C CYS A 63 -1.50 3.27 9.03
N SER A 64 -1.80 2.56 10.11
CA SER A 64 -3.03 1.77 10.18
C SER A 64 -4.30 2.61 10.25
N SER A 65 -4.29 3.75 10.96
CA SER A 65 -5.45 4.64 11.02
C SER A 65 -5.70 5.36 9.70
N PHE A 66 -4.63 5.72 8.96
CA PHE A 66 -4.74 6.27 7.61
C PHE A 66 -5.41 5.29 6.66
N ILE A 67 -4.88 4.07 6.58
CA ILE A 67 -5.39 3.02 5.69
C ILE A 67 -6.83 2.65 6.06
N THR A 68 -7.14 2.54 7.37
CA THR A 68 -8.51 2.26 7.82
C THR A 68 -9.47 3.37 7.40
N ALA A 69 -9.13 4.63 7.64
CA ALA A 69 -9.97 5.75 7.26
C ALA A 69 -10.12 5.89 5.74
N LEU A 70 -9.06 5.58 4.97
CA LEU A 70 -9.10 5.52 3.51
C LEU A 70 -10.12 4.48 3.02
N LEU A 71 -10.11 3.28 3.60
CA LEU A 71 -11.06 2.23 3.23
C LEU A 71 -12.49 2.61 3.61
N MET A 72 -12.69 3.16 4.81
CA MET A 72 -14.01 3.67 5.24
C MET A 72 -14.53 4.74 4.30
N HIS A 73 -13.70 5.73 3.95
CA HIS A 73 -14.08 6.81 3.04
C HIS A 73 -14.39 6.30 1.63
N THR A 74 -13.50 5.48 1.07
CA THR A 74 -13.62 5.01 -0.32
C THR A 74 -14.85 4.13 -0.52
N TYR A 75 -15.13 3.25 0.45
CA TYR A 75 -16.14 2.20 0.32
C TYR A 75 -17.37 2.43 1.20
N ALA A 76 -17.49 3.62 1.79
CA ALA A 76 -18.55 3.98 2.73
C ALA A 76 -18.75 2.93 3.85
N ILE A 77 -17.65 2.31 4.32
CA ILE A 77 -17.70 1.27 5.35
C ILE A 77 -17.94 1.94 6.71
N PRO A 78 -19.04 1.63 7.42
CA PRO A 78 -19.28 2.14 8.75
C PRO A 78 -18.21 1.68 9.75
N GLU A 79 -17.90 2.51 10.75
CA GLU A 79 -16.92 2.15 11.79
C GLU A 79 -17.27 0.82 12.50
N LYS A 80 -18.55 0.56 12.75
CA LYS A 80 -19.02 -0.71 13.32
C LYS A 80 -18.65 -1.93 12.48
N ASP A 81 -18.61 -1.79 11.16
CA ASP A 81 -18.30 -2.89 10.23
C ASP A 81 -16.78 -3.10 10.17
N ILE A 82 -15.98 -2.03 10.29
CA ILE A 82 -14.53 -2.14 10.56
C ILE A 82 -14.28 -2.87 11.88
N ALA A 83 -15.02 -2.52 12.94
CA ALA A 83 -14.89 -3.16 14.24
C ALA A 83 -15.28 -4.65 14.17
N ALA A 84 -16.34 -5.00 13.45
CA ALA A 84 -16.73 -6.39 13.22
C ALA A 84 -15.67 -7.16 12.42
N TRP A 85 -15.09 -6.55 11.38
CA TRP A 85 -14.08 -7.17 10.53
C TRP A 85 -12.76 -7.41 11.26
N PHE A 86 -12.23 -6.40 11.95
CA PHE A 86 -10.90 -6.45 12.55
C PHE A 86 -10.89 -6.69 14.07
N GLY A 87 -12.04 -6.68 14.72
CA GLY A 87 -12.19 -6.71 16.18
C GLY A 87 -11.92 -5.36 16.86
N SER A 88 -11.73 -4.29 16.09
CA SER A 88 -11.54 -2.93 16.61
C SER A 88 -11.80 -1.90 15.50
N PRO A 89 -12.39 -0.73 15.81
CA PRO A 89 -12.53 0.36 14.83
C PRO A 89 -11.19 0.99 14.44
N ASN A 90 -10.13 0.74 15.22
CA ASN A 90 -8.77 1.20 14.92
C ASN A 90 -7.77 0.04 14.98
N PRO A 91 -7.81 -0.86 13.99
CA PRO A 91 -6.92 -2.00 13.95
C PRO A 91 -5.45 -1.56 13.85
N LYS A 92 -4.59 -2.18 14.64
CA LYS A 92 -3.13 -2.03 14.54
C LYS A 92 -2.60 -2.77 13.30
N ALA A 93 -1.42 -2.43 12.80
CA ALA A 93 -0.81 -3.09 11.64
C ALA A 93 -0.75 -4.63 11.76
N ARG A 94 -0.43 -5.17 12.96
CA ARG A 94 -0.48 -6.63 13.21
C ARG A 94 -1.85 -7.28 12.97
N VAL A 95 -2.93 -6.51 13.09
CA VAL A 95 -4.30 -6.97 12.88
C VAL A 95 -4.60 -7.09 11.39
N TYR A 96 -4.15 -6.12 10.58
CA TYR A 96 -4.16 -6.24 9.12
C TYR A 96 -3.36 -7.45 8.65
N HIS A 97 -2.13 -7.61 9.15
CA HIS A 97 -1.28 -8.76 8.84
C HIS A 97 -2.02 -10.09 9.11
N ARG A 98 -2.58 -10.24 10.32
CA ARG A 98 -3.35 -11.44 10.69
C ARG A 98 -4.60 -11.64 9.83
N ALA A 99 -5.32 -10.58 9.47
CA ALA A 99 -6.51 -10.66 8.63
C ALA A 99 -6.15 -11.17 7.23
N ILE A 100 -5.06 -10.67 6.64
CA ILE A 100 -4.53 -11.12 5.34
C ILE A 100 -4.10 -12.59 5.41
N GLU A 101 -3.31 -12.97 6.42
CA GLU A 101 -2.85 -14.35 6.61
C GLU A 101 -4.01 -15.35 6.71
N ARG A 102 -5.10 -14.94 7.37
CA ARG A 102 -6.33 -15.74 7.54
C ARG A 102 -7.34 -15.58 6.40
N GLN A 103 -7.03 -14.77 5.39
CA GLN A 103 -7.93 -14.44 4.28
C GLN A 103 -9.30 -13.89 4.75
N ASN A 104 -9.31 -13.20 5.90
CA ASN A 104 -10.51 -12.56 6.43
C ASN A 104 -10.73 -11.23 5.71
N GLY A 105 -11.62 -11.18 4.72
CA GLY A 105 -11.87 -10.00 3.88
C GLY A 105 -10.77 -9.70 2.84
N PHE A 106 -9.79 -10.61 2.71
CA PHE A 106 -8.69 -10.49 1.76
C PHE A 106 -8.48 -11.80 0.99
N LEU A 107 -8.15 -11.69 -0.30
CA LEU A 107 -7.45 -12.75 -1.03
C LEU A 107 -5.95 -12.59 -0.75
N ARG A 108 -5.32 -13.61 -0.17
CA ARG A 108 -3.88 -13.57 0.12
C ARG A 108 -3.06 -13.70 -1.16
N ILE A 109 -2.10 -12.81 -1.34
CA ILE A 109 -1.15 -12.82 -2.44
C ILE A 109 0.21 -13.27 -1.91
N THR A 110 0.67 -14.45 -2.33
CA THR A 110 1.92 -15.07 -1.86
C THR A 110 3.09 -14.90 -2.83
N ASN A 111 2.80 -14.61 -4.11
CA ASN A 111 3.80 -14.43 -5.14
C ASN A 111 3.94 -12.95 -5.50
N ILE A 112 5.15 -12.43 -5.44
CA ILE A 112 5.45 -11.03 -5.77
C ILE A 112 4.96 -10.62 -7.17
N ARG A 113 4.95 -11.57 -8.12
CA ARG A 113 4.49 -11.32 -9.50
C ARG A 113 2.98 -11.11 -9.61
N ASN A 114 2.23 -11.50 -8.57
CA ASN A 114 0.78 -11.36 -8.53
C ASN A 114 0.32 -10.12 -7.74
N ILE A 115 1.27 -9.36 -7.17
CA ILE A 115 0.97 -8.10 -6.50
C ILE A 115 0.53 -7.08 -7.54
N GLN A 116 -0.56 -6.38 -7.24
CA GLN A 116 -1.16 -5.36 -8.09
C GLN A 116 -1.36 -4.05 -7.33
N SER A 117 -1.63 -2.99 -8.08
CA SER A 117 -2.12 -1.74 -7.49
C SER A 117 -3.42 -2.02 -6.72
N GLY A 118 -3.52 -1.46 -5.52
CA GLY A 118 -4.61 -1.64 -4.56
C GLY A 118 -4.52 -2.87 -3.65
N ASP A 119 -3.44 -3.64 -3.73
CA ASP A 119 -3.18 -4.64 -2.69
C ASP A 119 -2.73 -3.95 -1.39
N ILE A 120 -3.16 -4.48 -0.25
CA ILE A 120 -2.69 -4.02 1.06
C ILE A 120 -1.49 -4.89 1.47
N LEU A 121 -0.36 -4.25 1.74
CA LEU A 121 0.81 -4.90 2.30
C LEU A 121 0.92 -4.53 3.78
N ALA A 122 0.91 -5.55 4.64
CA ALA A 122 1.06 -5.40 6.07
C ALA A 122 2.33 -6.11 6.55
N ILE A 123 3.08 -5.44 7.43
CA ILE A 123 4.29 -5.92 8.06
C ILE A 123 4.01 -6.06 9.54
N ARG A 124 4.35 -7.21 10.12
CA ARG A 124 4.27 -7.45 11.57
C ARG A 124 5.66 -7.43 12.17
N TYR A 125 5.86 -6.58 13.18
CA TYR A 125 7.12 -6.55 13.92
C TYR A 125 7.15 -7.60 15.04
N PRO A 126 8.35 -7.97 15.53
CA PRO A 126 8.51 -8.76 16.73
C PRO A 126 7.74 -8.20 17.93
N ALA A 127 7.34 -9.07 18.85
CA ALA A 127 6.73 -8.64 20.09
C ALA A 127 7.71 -7.77 20.90
N GLY A 128 7.21 -6.71 21.52
CA GLY A 128 8.05 -5.79 22.30
C GLY A 128 8.86 -4.78 21.47
N THR A 129 8.69 -4.73 20.13
CA THR A 129 9.26 -3.62 19.35
C THR A 129 8.66 -2.28 19.81
N VAL A 130 9.52 -1.31 20.07
CA VAL A 130 9.18 0.06 20.49
C VAL A 130 9.63 1.01 19.38
N SER A 131 8.81 2.00 19.03
CA SER A 131 9.20 3.08 18.09
C SER A 131 10.04 4.14 18.78
N ASP A 132 10.69 5.01 17.99
CA ASP A 132 11.56 6.08 18.50
C ASP A 132 10.85 7.06 19.46
N ASP A 133 9.52 7.12 19.39
CA ASP A 133 8.64 7.90 20.26
C ASP A 133 8.22 7.16 21.55
N GLY A 134 8.78 5.97 21.81
CA GLY A 134 8.58 5.21 23.04
C GLY A 134 7.32 4.34 23.09
N TYR A 135 6.52 4.29 22.02
CA TYR A 135 5.30 3.48 21.98
C TYR A 135 5.53 2.09 21.41
N THR A 136 4.72 1.11 21.85
CA THR A 136 4.76 -0.24 21.25
C THR A 136 4.38 -0.18 19.77
N ASN A 137 5.30 -0.59 18.91
CA ASN A 137 5.13 -0.62 17.47
C ASN A 137 4.78 -2.04 17.00
N SER A 138 3.56 -2.22 16.51
CA SER A 138 3.08 -3.53 16.06
C SER A 138 3.48 -3.91 14.63
N GLY A 139 4.06 -2.98 13.87
CA GLY A 139 4.30 -3.14 12.45
C GLY A 139 3.82 -1.96 11.61
N HIS A 140 3.67 -2.19 10.31
CA HIS A 140 3.30 -1.17 9.34
C HIS A 140 2.27 -1.68 8.33
N VAL A 141 1.50 -0.79 7.73
CA VAL A 141 0.55 -1.15 6.66
C VAL A 141 0.51 -0.06 5.59
N VAL A 142 0.50 -0.49 4.34
CA VAL A 142 0.59 0.37 3.16
C VAL A 142 -0.38 -0.11 2.08
N VAL A 143 -0.82 0.79 1.20
CA VAL A 143 -1.43 0.43 -0.08
C VAL A 143 -0.33 0.31 -1.13
N VAL A 144 -0.31 -0.76 -1.91
CA VAL A 144 0.52 -0.84 -3.11
C VAL A 144 -0.11 0.02 -4.20
N SER A 145 0.58 1.03 -4.72
CA SER A 145 0.04 1.91 -5.77
C SER A 145 0.49 1.52 -7.17
N GLY A 146 1.51 0.67 -7.31
CA GLY A 146 2.00 0.19 -8.60
C GLY A 146 2.57 -1.23 -8.54
N ILE A 147 2.55 -1.92 -9.69
CA ILE A 147 3.09 -3.27 -9.81
C ILE A 147 4.59 -3.32 -9.45
N PRO A 148 5.08 -4.42 -8.85
CA PRO A 148 6.51 -4.58 -8.60
C PRO A 148 7.35 -4.53 -9.88
N LYS A 149 8.39 -3.70 -9.89
CA LYS A 149 9.34 -3.59 -11.02
C LYS A 149 10.69 -4.14 -10.60
N SER A 150 11.25 -5.05 -11.39
CA SER A 150 12.59 -5.59 -11.13
C SER A 150 13.61 -4.46 -10.99
N MET A 151 14.51 -4.58 -10.01
CA MET A 151 15.59 -3.64 -9.77
C MET A 151 16.84 -4.36 -9.28
N HIS A 152 17.96 -3.64 -9.17
CA HIS A 152 19.21 -4.20 -8.68
C HIS A 152 20.06 -3.14 -7.96
N GLN A 153 20.00 -3.11 -6.63
CA GLN A 153 20.70 -2.13 -5.80
C GLN A 153 21.07 -2.73 -4.43
N LYS A 154 22.21 -2.33 -3.83
CA LYS A 154 22.58 -2.77 -2.47
C LYS A 154 21.48 -2.44 -1.42
N PRO A 155 21.31 -3.24 -0.35
CA PRO A 155 22.02 -4.49 -0.08
C PRO A 155 21.54 -5.64 -0.97
N PHE A 156 22.47 -6.51 -1.38
CA PHE A 156 22.17 -7.74 -2.12
C PHE A 156 21.99 -8.89 -1.13
N ILE A 157 20.90 -9.64 -1.27
CA ILE A 157 20.57 -10.78 -0.42
C ILE A 157 20.65 -12.04 -1.27
N SER A 158 21.42 -13.02 -0.81
CA SER A 158 21.64 -14.27 -1.53
C SER A 158 20.32 -14.96 -1.88
N ASN A 159 20.26 -15.54 -3.09
CA ASN A 159 19.09 -16.25 -3.61
C ASN A 159 17.80 -15.42 -3.73
N THR A 160 17.91 -14.09 -3.83
CA THR A 160 16.75 -13.20 -4.02
C THR A 160 16.87 -12.31 -5.24
N VAL A 161 15.73 -11.91 -5.77
CA VAL A 161 15.57 -10.84 -6.76
C VAL A 161 14.89 -9.65 -6.08
N GLN A 162 15.28 -8.44 -6.47
CA GLN A 162 14.75 -7.21 -5.90
C GLN A 162 13.69 -6.59 -6.79
N TYR A 163 12.70 -5.98 -6.15
CA TYR A 163 11.63 -5.27 -6.82
C TYR A 163 11.40 -3.92 -6.15
N ALA A 164 11.36 -2.86 -6.94
CA ALA A 164 10.82 -1.57 -6.54
C ALA A 164 9.29 -1.66 -6.52
N VAL A 165 8.68 -1.31 -5.40
CA VAL A 165 7.22 -1.33 -5.22
C VAL A 165 6.77 0.03 -4.73
N ARG A 166 5.97 0.72 -5.55
CA ARG A 166 5.37 1.99 -5.15
C ARG A 166 4.28 1.74 -4.13
N ILE A 167 4.29 2.53 -3.07
CA ILE A 167 3.42 2.38 -1.92
C ILE A 167 2.90 3.73 -1.45
N ILE A 168 1.70 3.70 -0.89
CA ILE A 168 1.06 4.83 -0.22
C ILE A 168 0.89 4.47 1.26
N ASP A 169 1.36 5.34 2.14
CA ASP A 169 1.30 5.14 3.58
C ASP A 169 1.23 6.47 4.35
N CYS A 170 1.08 6.37 5.67
CA CYS A 170 1.34 7.47 6.59
C CYS A 170 2.49 7.06 7.53
N SER A 171 3.58 7.83 7.53
CA SER A 171 4.84 7.47 8.21
C SER A 171 5.58 8.69 8.76
N SER A 172 6.45 8.49 9.75
CA SER A 172 7.34 9.51 10.29
C SER A 172 8.45 9.93 9.32
N SER A 173 8.65 9.20 8.22
CA SER A 173 9.62 9.53 7.17
C SER A 173 9.20 8.96 5.81
N GLY A 174 9.73 9.57 4.74
CA GLY A 174 9.48 9.16 3.35
C GLY A 174 10.34 7.98 2.86
N HIS A 175 9.88 7.32 1.80
CA HIS A 175 10.41 6.08 1.23
C HIS A 175 11.21 6.31 -0.06
N GLY A 176 12.14 7.25 -0.04
CA GLY A 176 12.99 7.57 -1.19
C GLY A 176 13.06 9.06 -1.50
N ARG A 177 13.85 9.41 -2.52
CA ARG A 177 13.99 10.79 -2.99
C ARG A 177 12.81 11.24 -3.85
N ASP A 178 12.11 10.28 -4.43
CA ASP A 178 10.90 10.43 -5.24
C ASP A 178 9.61 10.39 -4.39
N ASP A 179 9.73 10.30 -3.05
CA ASP A 179 8.57 10.33 -2.17
C ASP A 179 7.85 11.68 -2.26
N THR A 180 6.52 11.70 -2.27
CA THR A 180 5.75 12.95 -2.37
C THR A 180 5.90 13.85 -1.15
N ARG A 181 6.44 13.33 -0.03
CA ARG A 181 6.82 14.10 1.15
C ARG A 181 8.20 14.76 1.03
N ALA A 182 8.95 14.43 -0.02
CA ALA A 182 10.24 15.04 -0.32
C ALA A 182 10.02 16.43 -0.92
N ARG A 183 10.63 17.44 -0.30
CA ARG A 183 10.67 18.81 -0.83
C ARG A 183 12.11 19.28 -1.02
N LEU A 184 12.36 19.95 -2.13
CA LEU A 184 13.64 20.63 -2.35
C LEU A 184 13.64 21.94 -1.57
N THR A 185 14.65 22.14 -0.73
CA THR A 185 14.94 23.39 -0.02
C THR A 185 16.31 23.91 -0.45
N ILE A 186 16.67 25.12 -0.02
CA ILE A 186 17.98 25.73 -0.29
C ILE A 186 19.15 24.89 0.25
N THR A 187 18.92 24.05 1.27
CA THR A 187 19.94 23.21 1.91
C THR A 187 19.90 21.75 1.45
N GLY A 188 18.99 21.39 0.54
CA GLY A 188 18.86 20.04 0.00
C GLY A 188 17.43 19.49 0.06
N ILE A 189 17.27 18.17 0.01
CA ILE A 189 15.96 17.53 0.10
C ILE A 189 15.59 17.33 1.56
N VAL A 190 14.46 17.91 1.99
CA VAL A 190 13.85 17.68 3.32
C VAL A 190 12.66 16.75 3.15
N GLN A 191 12.54 15.75 4.03
CA GLN A 191 11.40 14.84 4.08
C GLN A 191 10.42 15.29 5.16
N SER A 192 9.16 15.47 4.79
CA SER A 192 8.08 15.70 5.75
C SER A 192 7.51 14.36 6.26
N THR A 193 6.73 14.42 7.34
CA THR A 193 6.00 13.25 7.88
C THR A 193 4.58 13.17 7.30
N GLY A 194 3.83 12.14 7.66
CA GLY A 194 2.40 12.01 7.33
C GLY A 194 2.14 11.14 6.10
N ALA A 195 1.00 11.34 5.46
CA ALA A 195 0.55 10.62 4.28
C ALA A 195 1.42 10.96 3.06
N GLY A 196 1.85 9.95 2.30
CA GLY A 196 2.63 10.16 1.09
C GLY A 196 2.72 8.91 0.24
N GLU A 197 3.27 9.08 -0.96
CA GLU A 197 3.58 8.00 -1.88
C GLU A 197 5.09 7.95 -2.11
N GLY A 198 5.69 6.77 -1.97
CA GLY A 198 7.11 6.53 -2.22
C GLY A 198 7.38 5.12 -2.71
N THR A 199 8.63 4.68 -2.67
CA THR A 199 9.03 3.38 -3.24
C THR A 199 9.80 2.53 -2.24
N MET A 200 9.18 1.46 -1.77
CA MET A 200 9.86 0.41 -1.02
C MET A 200 10.58 -0.56 -1.94
N ARG A 201 11.54 -1.30 -1.38
CA ARG A 201 12.14 -2.44 -2.07
C ARG A 201 11.68 -3.74 -1.42
N LEU A 202 11.14 -4.66 -2.20
CA LEU A 202 10.88 -6.03 -1.78
C LEU A 202 11.93 -6.98 -2.35
N TYR A 203 12.25 -8.01 -1.58
CA TYR A 203 13.13 -9.09 -1.98
C TYR A 203 12.27 -10.35 -2.09
N ALA A 204 12.43 -11.13 -3.15
CA ALA A 204 11.71 -12.38 -3.32
C ALA A 204 12.64 -13.49 -3.80
N TYR A 205 12.37 -14.71 -3.35
CA TYR A 205 13.02 -15.91 -3.86
C TYR A 205 12.60 -16.20 -5.31
N SER A 206 13.28 -17.13 -5.97
CA SER A 206 12.98 -17.53 -7.36
C SER A 206 11.53 -17.98 -7.56
N ASN A 207 10.97 -18.68 -6.56
CA ASN A 207 9.56 -19.11 -6.53
C ASN A 207 8.55 -17.95 -6.33
N GLY A 208 9.03 -16.72 -6.12
CA GLY A 208 8.23 -15.51 -5.96
C GLY A 208 7.76 -15.22 -4.54
N MET A 209 8.09 -16.07 -3.55
CA MET A 209 7.81 -15.78 -2.14
C MET A 209 8.64 -14.59 -1.65
N ILE A 210 8.00 -13.68 -0.90
CA ILE A 210 8.68 -12.51 -0.32
C ILE A 210 9.66 -12.98 0.76
N ALA A 211 10.92 -12.63 0.60
CA ALA A 211 12.02 -12.93 1.50
C ALA A 211 12.24 -11.84 2.56
N GLY A 212 11.88 -10.59 2.24
CA GLY A 212 12.07 -9.44 3.11
C GLY A 212 11.92 -8.13 2.35
N TYR A 213 12.31 -7.02 2.97
CA TYR A 213 12.13 -5.69 2.40
C TYR A 213 13.17 -4.68 2.89
N SER A 214 13.25 -3.55 2.20
CA SER A 214 13.90 -2.31 2.65
C SER A 214 12.91 -1.15 2.48
N TRP A 215 13.00 -0.15 3.37
CA TRP A 215 12.09 1.00 3.37
C TRP A 215 12.24 1.91 2.16
N SER A 216 13.37 1.87 1.47
CA SER A 216 13.54 2.62 0.23
C SER A 216 14.42 1.89 -0.77
N THR A 217 14.48 2.45 -1.97
CA THR A 217 15.39 2.01 -3.04
C THR A 217 16.83 2.51 -2.86
N SER A 218 17.15 3.21 -1.77
CA SER A 218 18.51 3.65 -1.46
C SER A 218 19.47 2.47 -1.22
N SER A 219 20.75 2.64 -1.55
CA SER A 219 21.80 1.67 -1.24
C SER A 219 22.05 1.50 0.26
N ALA A 220 21.72 2.53 1.04
CA ALA A 220 21.90 2.57 2.49
C ALA A 220 20.65 2.10 3.27
N SER A 221 19.55 1.79 2.59
CA SER A 221 18.35 1.30 3.26
C SER A 221 18.61 -0.11 3.80
N ALA A 222 18.41 -0.31 5.10
CA ALA A 222 18.61 -1.59 5.75
C ALA A 222 17.65 -2.65 5.19
N TYR A 223 18.13 -3.90 5.12
CA TYR A 223 17.30 -5.05 4.80
C TYR A 223 16.69 -5.64 6.07
N TYR A 224 15.40 -5.93 6.02
CA TYR A 224 14.67 -6.64 7.07
C TYR A 224 14.12 -7.96 6.51
N PRO A 225 14.54 -9.12 7.06
CA PRO A 225 14.05 -10.41 6.58
C PRO A 225 12.62 -10.66 7.04
N ALA A 226 11.83 -11.34 6.20
CA ALA A 226 10.45 -11.71 6.49
C ALA A 226 10.33 -12.74 7.62
N THR A 227 11.42 -13.43 7.97
CA THR A 227 11.51 -14.31 9.14
C THR A 227 11.50 -13.55 10.47
N GLU A 228 11.93 -12.28 10.47
CA GLU A 228 11.89 -11.39 11.64
C GLU A 228 10.69 -10.44 11.55
N ARG A 229 10.51 -9.78 10.41
CA ARG A 229 9.42 -8.83 10.14
C ARG A 229 8.51 -9.39 9.06
N SER A 230 7.58 -10.24 9.49
CA SER A 230 6.69 -10.98 8.58
C SER A 230 5.88 -10.03 7.70
N VAL A 231 5.92 -10.29 6.39
CA VAL A 231 5.19 -9.52 5.36
C VAL A 231 4.00 -10.35 4.87
N ALA A 232 2.82 -9.76 4.84
CA ALA A 232 1.61 -10.34 4.27
C ALA A 232 1.00 -9.35 3.26
N VAL A 233 0.62 -9.85 2.08
CA VAL A 233 -0.03 -9.05 1.04
C VAL A 233 -1.42 -9.60 0.77
N GLY A 234 -2.43 -8.73 0.76
CA GLY A 234 -3.82 -9.10 0.58
C GLY A 234 -4.54 -8.17 -0.37
N ARG A 235 -5.23 -8.74 -1.35
CA ARG A 235 -6.18 -8.01 -2.18
C ARG A 235 -7.52 -7.96 -1.50
N ILE A 236 -8.12 -6.78 -1.40
CA ILE A 236 -9.44 -6.61 -0.79
C ILE A 236 -10.47 -7.47 -1.54
N ASN A 237 -11.17 -8.34 -0.81
CA ASN A 237 -12.25 -9.14 -1.38
C ASN A 237 -13.59 -8.42 -1.18
N ARG A 238 -14.04 -7.66 -2.19
CA ARG A 238 -15.23 -6.80 -2.10
C ARG A 238 -16.51 -7.58 -1.76
N SER A 239 -16.64 -8.84 -2.18
CA SER A 239 -17.80 -9.68 -1.83
C SER A 239 -17.86 -10.05 -0.34
N GLY A 240 -16.74 -9.93 0.39
CA GLY A 240 -16.70 -10.08 1.84
C GLY A 240 -16.94 -8.80 2.64
N ILE A 241 -17.00 -7.63 1.97
CA ILE A 241 -17.14 -6.31 2.60
C ILE A 241 -18.60 -5.81 2.56
N GLY A 242 -19.49 -6.42 1.77
CA GLY A 242 -20.86 -5.91 1.60
C GLY A 242 -21.92 -6.96 1.26
N ASN A 243 -22.48 -7.59 2.29
CA ASN A 243 -23.92 -7.93 2.30
C ASN A 243 -24.76 -6.87 3.05
N THR A 244 -24.16 -5.75 3.43
CA THR A 244 -24.82 -4.65 4.17
C THR A 244 -24.83 -3.31 3.43
N ALA A 245 -24.17 -3.21 2.26
CA ALA A 245 -23.93 -1.94 1.57
C ALA A 245 -24.67 -1.76 0.22
N SER A 246 -25.55 -2.68 -0.20
CA SER A 246 -26.31 -2.51 -1.47
C SER A 246 -27.59 -1.67 -1.32
N GLY A 247 -27.70 -0.84 -0.30
CA GLY A 247 -28.93 -0.17 0.10
C GLY A 247 -28.86 1.34 0.18
N ALA A 248 -28.13 2.04 -0.70
CA ALA A 248 -28.29 3.49 -0.87
C ALA A 248 -27.53 4.04 -2.10
N VAL A 249 -28.08 3.84 -3.30
CA VAL A 249 -28.10 4.87 -4.37
C VAL A 249 -29.33 4.61 -5.25
N ARG A 250 -30.39 5.38 -5.02
CA ARG A 250 -31.29 5.90 -6.06
C ARG A 250 -31.47 7.37 -5.78
#